data_AF-A0AAE5UA05-F1
#
_entry.id   AF-A0AAE5UA05-F1
#
_cell.length_a   1.000
_cell.length_b   1.000
_cell.length_c   1.000
_cell.angle_alpha   90.00
_cell.angle_beta   90.00
_cell.angle_gamma   90.00
#
_symmetry.space_group_name_H-M   'P 1'
#
loop_
_entity.id
_entity.type
_entity.pdbx_description
1 polymer ?
#
loop_
_entity_poly.entity_id
_entity_poly.type
_entity_poly.pdbx_seq_one_letter_code
_entity_poly.pdbx_strand_id
1 'polypeptide(L)'
;MDMSNIAKWIPVPYFQIRQDGTILNSSNITHSYFQSTSSIWNIIYKEDRNKAILMLSQITNSYPVTQYLILQTSNKLFMNFKCTIQWQDSIGHLVCTEAKNIKVPSVLSVQKSLVNTQKRLEESEKHLNNVIKILDIRKH
;
A
#
# COMPACT_ATOMS: atom_id res chain seq x y z
N MET A 1 27.74 -21.37 10.21
CA MET A 1 27.24 -21.10 8.85
C MET A 1 26.69 -19.70 8.87
N ASP A 2 27.27 -18.77 8.12
CA ASP A 2 26.93 -17.35 8.21
C ASP A 2 25.54 -17.10 7.59
N MET A 3 24.55 -16.73 8.43
CA MET A 3 23.17 -16.44 8.03
C MET A 3 23.09 -15.32 6.97
N SER A 4 24.10 -14.46 6.89
CA SER A 4 24.20 -13.39 5.89
C SER A 4 24.20 -13.91 4.45
N ASN A 5 24.68 -15.15 4.24
CA ASN A 5 24.85 -15.74 2.91
C ASN A 5 23.60 -16.51 2.45
N ILE A 6 22.76 -16.98 3.38
CA ILE A 6 21.52 -17.70 3.06
C ILE A 6 20.45 -16.73 2.55
N ALA A 7 20.39 -15.52 3.12
CA ALA A 7 19.46 -14.46 2.73
C ALA A 7 19.48 -14.15 1.22
N LYS A 8 20.66 -14.21 0.60
CA LYS A 8 20.86 -13.94 -0.84
C LYS A 8 20.04 -14.86 -1.75
N TRP A 9 19.81 -16.10 -1.32
CA TRP A 9 19.19 -17.15 -2.11
C TRP A 9 17.69 -17.33 -1.87
N ILE A 10 17.09 -16.50 -1.01
CA ILE A 10 15.65 -16.54 -0.77
C ILE A 10 14.93 -16.20 -2.09
N PRO A 11 14.03 -17.07 -2.59
CA PRO A 11 13.44 -16.94 -3.93
C PRO A 11 12.29 -15.92 -4.00
N VAL A 12 12.24 -14.99 -3.06
CA VAL A 12 11.23 -13.93 -2.94
C VAL A 12 11.91 -12.64 -2.50
N PRO A 13 11.29 -11.46 -2.74
CA PRO A 13 11.82 -10.21 -2.22
C PRO A 13 11.88 -10.25 -0.70
N TYR A 14 13.11 -10.12 -0.20
CA TYR A 14 13.43 -10.28 1.20
C TYR A 14 14.41 -9.19 1.63
N PHE A 15 14.21 -8.70 2.85
CA PHE A 15 15.05 -7.70 3.50
C PHE A 15 15.36 -8.14 4.92
N GLN A 16 16.60 -7.91 5.35
CA GLN A 16 16.96 -7.78 6.75
C GLN A 16 16.98 -6.30 7.08
N ILE A 17 16.23 -5.89 8.09
CA ILE A 17 16.08 -4.48 8.46
C ILE A 17 16.27 -4.24 9.95
N ARG A 18 16.62 -3.01 10.32
CA ARG A 18 16.48 -2.50 11.68
C ARG A 18 15.07 -1.93 11.91
N GLN A 19 14.72 -1.70 13.17
CA GLN A 19 13.43 -1.11 13.57
C GLN A 19 13.17 0.25 12.91
N ASP A 20 14.21 1.04 12.73
CA ASP A 20 14.15 2.34 12.06
C ASP A 20 13.94 2.23 10.54
N GLY A 21 13.82 1.03 9.99
CA GLY A 21 13.64 0.76 8.57
C GLY A 21 14.93 0.81 7.74
N THR A 22 16.11 0.89 8.37
CA THR A 22 17.40 0.74 7.69
C THR A 22 17.54 -0.68 7.16
N ILE A 23 17.88 -0.83 5.88
CA ILE A 23 18.13 -2.12 5.22
C ILE A 23 19.57 -2.54 5.50
N LEU A 24 19.73 -3.72 6.10
CA LEU A 24 21.01 -4.36 6.40
C LEU A 24 21.46 -5.27 5.26
N ASN A 25 20.52 -6.01 4.66
CA ASN A 25 20.77 -6.96 3.59
C ASN A 25 19.47 -7.25 2.81
N SER A 26 19.60 -7.82 1.61
CA SER A 26 18.46 -8.23 0.79
C SER A 26 18.77 -9.49 -0.02
N SER A 27 17.72 -10.20 -0.44
CA SER A 27 17.89 -11.31 -1.40
C SER A 27 18.24 -10.79 -2.79
N ASN A 28 18.82 -11.66 -3.63
CA ASN A 28 19.11 -11.30 -5.02
C ASN A 28 17.83 -10.99 -5.81
N ILE A 29 16.74 -11.69 -5.50
CA ILE A 29 15.42 -11.47 -6.13
C ILE A 29 14.89 -10.06 -5.85
N THR A 30 15.20 -9.45 -4.70
CA THR A 30 14.76 -8.10 -4.34
C THR A 30 15.12 -7.07 -5.41
N HIS A 31 16.28 -7.19 -6.06
CA HIS A 31 16.73 -6.27 -7.11
C HIS A 31 15.93 -6.36 -8.42
N SER A 32 15.24 -7.48 -8.66
CA SER A 32 14.31 -7.61 -9.78
C SER A 32 13.02 -6.80 -9.56
N TYR A 33 12.66 -6.55 -8.30
CA TYR A 33 11.42 -5.87 -7.92
C TYR A 33 11.61 -4.39 -7.60
N PHE A 34 12.69 -4.05 -6.89
CA PHE A 34 12.87 -2.74 -6.27
C PHE A 34 14.20 -2.10 -6.70
N GLN A 35 14.23 -0.76 -6.75
CA GLN A 35 15.51 -0.05 -6.88
C GLN A 35 16.34 -0.24 -5.61
N SER A 36 17.66 -0.26 -5.75
CA SER A 36 18.56 -0.31 -4.60
C SER A 36 18.33 0.90 -3.69
N THR A 37 18.11 0.63 -2.40
CA THR A 37 17.86 1.65 -1.38
C THR A 37 18.45 1.20 -0.04
N SER A 38 18.87 2.16 0.79
CA SER A 38 19.33 1.92 2.16
C SER A 38 18.19 1.85 3.17
N SER A 39 16.96 2.21 2.79
CA SER A 39 15.81 2.22 3.69
C SER A 39 14.53 1.79 2.99
N ILE A 40 13.71 1.02 3.70
CA ILE A 40 12.39 0.60 3.23
C ILE A 40 11.43 1.79 3.04
N TRP A 41 11.65 2.90 3.76
CA TRP A 41 10.79 4.09 3.68
C TRP A 41 10.82 4.76 2.30
N ASN A 42 11.86 4.49 1.51
CA ASN A 42 12.02 5.01 0.15
C ASN A 42 11.16 4.23 -0.87
N ILE A 43 10.73 3.01 -0.54
CA ILE A 43 9.88 2.19 -1.41
C ILE A 43 8.43 2.14 -0.92
N ILE A 44 8.16 2.44 0.35
CA ILE A 44 6.79 2.44 0.90
C ILE A 44 6.03 3.69 0.43
N TYR A 45 4.83 3.48 -0.13
CA TYR A 45 3.92 4.56 -0.49
C TYR A 45 3.55 5.41 0.73
N LYS A 46 3.53 6.74 0.59
CA LYS A 46 3.45 7.67 1.72
C LYS A 46 2.21 7.43 2.60
N GLU A 47 1.07 7.05 2.02
CA GLU A 47 -0.20 6.77 2.71
C GLU A 47 -0.16 5.47 3.52
N ASP A 48 0.76 4.55 3.20
CA ASP A 48 0.93 3.28 3.90
C ASP A 48 2.02 3.33 4.99
N ARG A 49 2.67 4.49 5.19
CA ARG A 49 3.72 4.66 6.21
C ARG A 49 3.22 4.34 7.62
N ASN A 50 2.01 4.78 7.98
CA ASN A 50 1.46 4.49 9.31
C ASN A 50 1.24 2.98 9.53
N LYS A 51 0.81 2.26 8.47
CA LYS A 51 0.67 0.80 8.51
C LYS A 51 2.03 0.12 8.70
N ALA A 52 3.04 0.60 7.98
CA ALA A 52 4.40 0.11 8.12
C ALA A 52 4.98 0.40 9.51
N ILE A 53 4.80 1.60 10.07
CA ILE A 53 5.24 1.93 11.44
C ILE A 53 4.63 0.95 12.45
N LEU A 54 3.32 0.72 12.37
CA LEU A 54 2.61 -0.21 13.24
C LEU A 54 3.11 -1.66 13.09
N MET A 55 3.45 -2.07 11.87
CA MET A 55 4.01 -3.40 11.59
C MET A 55 5.43 -3.54 12.16
N LEU A 56 6.28 -2.52 12.01
CA LEU A 56 7.67 -2.54 12.47
C LEU A 56 7.79 -2.37 13.99
N SER A 57 6.81 -1.78 14.66
CA SER A 57 6.83 -1.62 16.12
C SER A 57 6.61 -2.95 16.88
N GLN A 58 6.24 -4.03 16.20
CA GLN A 58 5.90 -5.32 16.80
C GLN A 58 7.13 -6.21 17.10
N ILE A 59 8.21 -5.62 17.64
CA ILE A 59 9.48 -6.35 17.87
C ILE A 59 9.33 -7.51 18.84
N THR A 60 8.53 -7.33 19.90
CA THR A 60 8.35 -8.33 20.95
C THR A 60 7.37 -9.43 20.56
N ASN A 61 6.79 -9.37 19.36
CA ASN A 61 5.83 -10.36 18.90
C ASN A 61 6.56 -11.64 18.47
N SER A 62 6.21 -12.76 19.12
CA SER A 62 6.77 -14.07 18.79
C SER A 62 6.27 -14.61 17.45
N TYR A 63 5.17 -14.06 16.92
CA TYR A 63 4.56 -14.48 15.67
C TYR A 63 4.85 -13.49 14.53
N PRO A 64 5.00 -13.98 13.28
CA PRO A 64 5.14 -13.11 12.13
C PRO A 64 3.93 -12.18 11.95
N VAL A 65 4.19 -10.90 11.75
CA VAL A 65 3.16 -9.88 11.51
C VAL A 65 3.04 -9.66 10.01
N THR A 66 1.81 -9.68 9.49
CA THR A 66 1.54 -9.47 8.07
C THR A 66 0.71 -8.21 7.85
N GLN A 67 1.13 -7.40 6.88
CA GLN A 67 0.42 -6.20 6.44
C GLN A 67 0.46 -6.11 4.91
N TYR A 68 -0.63 -5.63 4.33
CA TYR A 68 -0.66 -5.24 2.92
C TYR A 68 -0.16 -3.80 2.80
N LEU A 69 0.90 -3.62 2.00
CA LEU A 69 1.57 -2.34 1.77
C LEU A 69 1.70 -2.10 0.26
N ILE A 70 1.43 -0.87 -0.16
CA ILE A 70 1.75 -0.40 -1.50
C ILE A 70 3.24 -0.03 -1.54
N LEU A 71 4.00 -0.71 -2.41
CA LEU A 71 5.42 -0.47 -2.61
C LEU A 71 5.71 0.00 -4.03
N GLN A 72 6.67 0.90 -4.18
CA GLN A 72 7.19 1.36 -5.45
C GLN A 72 8.22 0.37 -6.00
N THR A 73 7.96 -0.14 -7.20
CA THR A 73 8.85 -1.05 -7.93
C THR A 73 9.91 -0.32 -8.73
N SER A 74 10.89 -1.06 -9.26
CA SER A 74 12.03 -0.55 -10.03
C SER A 74 11.62 0.29 -11.26
N ASN A 75 10.49 -0.04 -11.88
CA ASN A 75 9.90 0.68 -13.00
C ASN A 75 9.03 1.89 -12.59
N LYS A 76 9.09 2.29 -11.31
CA LYS A 76 8.33 3.39 -10.69
C LYS A 76 6.82 3.17 -10.56
N LEU A 77 6.31 1.97 -10.81
CA LEU A 77 4.92 1.62 -10.54
C LEU A 77 4.70 1.28 -9.06
N PHE A 78 3.53 1.64 -8.55
CA PHE A 78 3.08 1.26 -7.21
C PHE A 78 2.23 -0.01 -7.27
N MET A 79 2.61 -1.04 -6.53
CA MET A 79 1.88 -2.32 -6.50
C MET A 79 1.62 -2.74 -5.06
N ASN A 80 0.57 -3.55 -4.85
CA ASN A 80 0.22 -4.07 -3.54
C ASN A 80 1.04 -5.31 -3.21
N PHE A 81 1.73 -5.30 -2.07
CA PHE A 81 2.50 -6.41 -1.56
C PHE A 81 1.92 -6.91 -0.24
N LYS A 82 1.84 -8.23 -0.10
CA LYS A 82 1.72 -8.89 1.19
C LYS A 82 3.12 -8.91 1.81
N CYS A 83 3.33 -8.05 2.80
CA CYS A 83 4.57 -7.97 3.54
C CYS A 83 4.42 -8.65 4.89
N THR A 84 5.33 -9.57 5.22
CA THR A 84 5.36 -10.31 6.47
C THR A 84 6.71 -10.10 7.14
N ILE A 85 6.72 -9.66 8.39
CA ILE A 85 7.94 -9.47 9.19
C ILE A 85 7.94 -10.41 10.38
N GLN A 86 9.11 -10.97 10.65
CA GLN A 86 9.42 -11.64 11.90
C GLN A 86 10.70 -11.04 12.48
N TRP A 87 10.68 -10.71 13.76
CA TRP A 87 11.84 -10.19 14.47
C TRP A 87 12.63 -11.34 15.10
N GLN A 88 13.94 -11.33 14.89
CA GLN A 88 14.88 -12.25 15.53
C GLN A 88 16.15 -11.45 15.88
N ASP A 89 16.57 -11.48 17.15
CA ASP A 89 17.79 -10.82 17.61
C ASP A 89 17.89 -9.33 17.21
N SER A 90 16.77 -8.61 17.28
CA SER A 90 16.62 -7.20 16.85
C SER A 90 16.76 -6.94 15.34
N ILE A 91 16.82 -7.99 14.53
CA ILE A 91 16.79 -7.94 13.06
C ILE A 91 15.38 -8.32 12.58
N GLY A 92 14.79 -7.44 11.78
CA GLY A 92 13.52 -7.68 11.12
C GLY A 92 13.74 -8.45 9.83
N HIS A 93 13.20 -9.67 9.76
CA HIS A 93 13.18 -10.49 8.55
C HIS A 93 11.89 -10.23 7.80
N LEU A 94 11.95 -9.35 6.80
CA LEU A 94 10.81 -8.86 6.04
C LEU A 94 10.75 -9.55 4.68
N VAL A 95 9.69 -10.29 4.41
CA VAL A 95 9.36 -10.86 3.10
C VAL A 95 8.21 -10.06 2.50
N CYS A 96 8.34 -9.60 1.25
CA CYS A 96 7.24 -8.95 0.53
C CYS A 96 6.96 -9.69 -0.77
N THR A 97 5.75 -10.22 -0.90
CA THR A 97 5.28 -10.92 -2.11
C THR A 97 4.13 -10.15 -2.73
N GLU A 98 4.03 -10.16 -4.05
CA GLU A 98 2.90 -9.51 -4.74
C GLU A 98 1.58 -10.06 -4.19
N ALA A 99 0.74 -9.17 -3.68
CA ALA A 99 -0.61 -9.56 -3.30
C ALA A 99 -1.42 -9.71 -4.60
N LYS A 100 -1.74 -10.95 -4.99
CA LYS A 100 -2.70 -11.20 -6.07
C LYS A 100 -3.93 -10.32 -5.82
N ASN A 101 -4.25 -9.46 -6.80
CA ASN A 101 -5.31 -8.45 -6.76
C ASN A 101 -6.51 -8.86 -5.89
N ILE A 102 -6.50 -8.44 -4.61
CA ILE A 102 -7.76 -8.18 -3.91
C ILE A 102 -8.25 -6.92 -4.59
N LYS A 103 -9.20 -7.07 -5.53
CA LYS A 103 -9.86 -6.03 -6.35
C LYS A 103 -9.60 -4.61 -5.81
N VAL A 104 -8.47 -4.01 -6.18
CA VAL A 104 -8.31 -2.56 -6.05
C VAL A 104 -9.35 -2.00 -7.02
N PRO A 105 -10.28 -1.13 -6.59
CA PRO A 105 -11.18 -0.49 -7.53
C PRO A 105 -10.30 0.15 -8.59
N SER A 106 -10.37 -0.38 -9.81
CA SER A 106 -9.56 0.10 -10.92
C SER A 106 -9.82 1.60 -11.10
N VAL A 107 -8.85 2.35 -11.61
CA VAL A 107 -9.02 3.77 -11.95
C VAL A 107 -10.31 4.00 -12.75
N LEU A 108 -10.68 3.02 -13.59
CA LEU A 108 -11.92 2.98 -14.35
C LEU A 108 -13.20 2.90 -13.49
N SER A 109 -13.16 2.14 -12.38
CA SER A 109 -14.29 2.05 -11.43
C SER A 109 -14.46 3.32 -10.59
N VAL A 110 -13.36 3.98 -10.21
CA VAL A 110 -13.38 5.27 -9.53
C VAL A 110 -13.94 6.34 -10.47
N GLN A 111 -13.51 6.36 -11.74
CA GLN A 111 -14.06 7.23 -12.78
C GLN A 111 -15.57 7.00 -12.98
N LYS A 112 -16.02 5.75 -13.09
CA LYS A 112 -17.46 5.45 -13.19
C LYS A 112 -18.24 5.93 -11.97
N SER A 113 -17.69 5.76 -10.77
CA SER A 113 -18.32 6.26 -9.54
C SER A 113 -18.43 7.78 -9.54
N LEU A 114 -17.38 8.50 -9.96
CA LEU A 114 -17.38 9.96 -10.04
C LEU A 114 -18.40 10.47 -11.07
N VAL A 115 -18.45 9.85 -12.26
CA VAL A 115 -19.44 10.18 -13.30
C VAL A 115 -20.88 9.94 -12.80
N ASN A 116 -21.12 8.83 -12.11
CA ASN A 116 -22.44 8.53 -11.56
C ASN A 116 -22.84 9.51 -10.43
N THR A 117 -21.90 9.90 -9.57
CA THR A 117 -22.14 10.91 -8.53
C THR A 117 -22.45 12.27 -9.15
N GLN A 118 -21.72 12.68 -10.19
CA GLN A 118 -21.95 13.92 -10.91
C GLN A 118 -23.37 13.95 -11.51
N LYS A 119 -23.78 12.87 -12.18
CA LYS A 119 -25.13 12.76 -12.75
C LYS A 119 -26.24 12.89 -11.68
N ARG A 120 -26.06 12.27 -10.51
CA ARG A 120 -27.01 12.36 -9.39
C ARG A 120 -27.11 13.77 -8.81
N LEU A 121 -26.00 14.52 -8.79
CA LEU A 121 -25.99 15.92 -8.36
C LEU A 121 -26.78 16.80 -9.34
N GLU A 122 -26.54 16.63 -10.65
CA GLU A 122 -27.26 17.37 -11.69
C GLU A 122 -28.77 17.09 -11.67
N GLU A 123 -29.18 15.84 -11.43
CA GLU A 123 -30.60 15.48 -11.27
C GLU A 123 -31.21 16.13 -10.04
N SER A 124 -30.45 16.22 -8.94
CA SER A 124 -30.90 16.86 -7.70
C SER A 124 -31.05 18.38 -7.85
N GLU A 125 -30.12 19.04 -8.55
CA GLU A 125 -30.23 20.47 -8.90
C GLU A 125 -31.44 20.77 -9.78
N LYS A 126 -31.72 19.94 -10.79
CA LYS A 126 -32.94 20.08 -11.62
C LYS A 126 -34.20 19.96 -10.78
N HIS A 127 -34.24 19.04 -9.83
CA HIS A 127 -35.39 18.86 -8.95
C HIS A 127 -35.59 20.09 -8.05
N LEU A 128 -34.52 20.60 -7.43
CA LEU A 128 -34.55 21.82 -6.63
C LEU A 128 -35.05 23.03 -7.44
N ASN A 129 -34.55 23.22 -8.65
CA ASN A 129 -34.97 24.32 -9.53
C ASN A 129 -36.45 24.22 -9.93
N ASN A 130 -36.97 23.01 -10.13
CA ASN A 130 -38.40 22.83 -10.39
C ASN A 130 -39.27 23.14 -9.16
N VAL A 131 -38.82 22.76 -7.96
CA VAL A 131 -39.51 23.10 -6.70
C VAL A 131 -39.57 24.62 -6.50
N ILE A 132 -38.46 25.31 -6.75
CA ILE A 132 -38.40 26.78 -6.65
C ILE A 132 -39.40 27.44 -7.61
N LYS A 133 -39.45 27.02 -8.88
CA LYS A 133 -40.42 27.54 -9.86
C LYS A 133 -41.87 27.33 -9.44
N ILE A 134 -42.20 26.18 -8.84
CA ILE A 134 -43.56 25.90 -8.35
C ILE A 134 -43.92 26.81 -7.17
N LEU A 135 -42.97 27.08 -6.28
CA LEU A 135 -43.16 27.99 -5.14
C LEU A 135 -43.34 29.44 -5.59
N ASP A 136 -42.64 29.88 -6.63
CA ASP A 136 -42.79 31.23 -7.19
C ASP A 136 -44.14 31.42 -7.89
N ILE A 137 -44.64 30.40 -8.60
CA ILE A 137 -45.99 30.43 -9.22
C ILE A 137 -47.10 30.53 -8.18
N ARG A 138 -46.92 29.94 -6.98
CA ARG A 138 -47.92 30.00 -5.89
C ARG A 138 -47.92 31.30 -5.10
N LYS A 139 -46.97 32.21 -5.34
CA LYS A 139 -46.88 33.53 -4.69
C LYS A 139 -47.55 34.67 -5.49
N HIS A 140 -48.11 34.37 -6.66
CA HIS A 140 -48.95 35.26 -7.46
C HIS A 140 -50.38 34.74 -7.53
#